data_AF-A0A6L9KW70-F1
#
_entry.id   AF-A0A6L9KW70-F1
#
_cell.length_a   1.000
_cell.length_b   1.000
_cell.length_c   1.000
_cell.angle_alpha   90.00
_cell.angle_beta   90.00
_cell.angle_gamma   90.00
#
_symmetry.space_group_name_H-M   'P 1'
#
loop_
_entity.id
_entity.type
_entity.pdbx_description
1 polymer ?
#
loop_
_entity_poly.entity_id
_entity_poly.type
_entity_poly.pdbx_seq_one_letter_code
_entity_poly.pdbx_strand_id
1 'polypeptide(L)'
;MFKQSLLPGFPDGADKIGTSLSILTKEDQVTYFVGGDNYFSHPAGDEQSRRFALTSLMANGHVRARDLEGSPLLIPHRTLMNWTKQYRQDGPCSFYRTIGRAAPRVITPDKIAECARILAEGIHPSEVARRAGINESTLRKALKRNAIPQLPCVLNEGLTKPVVVSKSERSRVDAEAASAMGTACTRADERVAAAMGLAGSASARFEVGHDVQMAGLLTALPALCANGLLSGIDRHLKLPKGFYSVLHILLTLGFMALARIRRPEGLRHIPPGEFGKVIGLDRVPEVRTLREKITTMARTGNPQAWMKELSKSWMENDPDEAGYLYVDGHVRVYHGDLANLPRRFVSREKLCLRGTSDYWVNDALGRPFFV
;
A
#
# COMPACT_ATOMS: atom_id res chain seq x y z
N MET A 1 -45.86 -41.97 15.29
CA MET A 1 -45.14 -43.26 15.30
C MET A 1 -44.07 -43.16 16.39
N PHE A 2 -44.32 -43.75 17.56
CA PHE A 2 -43.38 -43.70 18.69
C PHE A 2 -42.10 -44.45 18.32
N LYS A 3 -40.95 -43.75 18.29
CA LYS A 3 -39.64 -44.40 18.14
C LYS A 3 -39.38 -45.22 19.40
N GLN A 4 -39.47 -46.54 19.29
CA GLN A 4 -39.18 -47.46 20.39
C GLN A 4 -37.72 -47.25 20.80
N SER A 5 -37.52 -46.68 21.98
CA SER A 5 -36.21 -46.54 22.60
C SER A 5 -35.71 -47.93 22.99
N LEU A 6 -34.67 -48.40 22.30
CA LEU A 6 -33.78 -49.53 22.60
C LEU A 6 -34.39 -50.60 23.55
N LEU A 7 -34.89 -51.71 23.00
CA LEU A 7 -35.21 -52.90 23.81
C LEU A 7 -33.94 -53.46 24.48
N PRO A 8 -34.02 -53.96 25.73
CA PRO A 8 -32.88 -54.55 26.43
C PRO A 8 -32.62 -55.95 25.89
N GLY A 9 -31.90 -56.03 24.77
CA GLY A 9 -31.57 -57.29 24.10
C GLY A 9 -30.58 -57.11 22.97
N PHE A 10 -29.57 -56.25 23.17
CA PHE A 10 -28.51 -56.08 22.18
C PHE A 10 -27.51 -57.24 22.28
N PRO A 11 -26.93 -57.67 21.15
CA PRO A 11 -25.92 -58.71 21.15
C PRO A 11 -24.73 -58.31 22.04
N ASP A 12 -24.31 -59.22 22.91
CA ASP A 12 -23.17 -59.02 23.81
C ASP A 12 -21.92 -58.59 23.01
N GLY A 13 -21.31 -57.47 23.39
CA GLY A 13 -20.12 -56.90 22.75
C GLY A 13 -20.37 -55.79 21.72
N ALA A 14 -21.59 -55.26 21.60
CA ALA A 14 -21.85 -54.08 20.77
C ALA A 14 -21.46 -52.75 21.45
N ASP A 15 -20.71 -51.92 20.73
CA ASP A 15 -20.36 -50.56 21.16
C ASP A 15 -21.54 -49.61 20.94
N LYS A 16 -22.03 -49.00 22.02
CA LYS A 16 -23.15 -48.06 21.96
C LYS A 16 -22.66 -46.64 21.70
N ILE A 17 -23.19 -46.02 20.65
CA ILE A 17 -22.87 -44.65 20.26
C ILE A 17 -24.12 -43.78 20.29
N GLY A 18 -24.14 -42.82 21.21
CA GLY A 18 -25.28 -41.92 21.41
C GLY A 18 -26.53 -42.66 21.91
N THR A 19 -27.70 -42.21 21.46
CA THR A 19 -29.00 -42.72 21.94
C THR A 19 -29.62 -43.81 21.08
N SER A 20 -29.18 -43.99 19.84
CA SER A 20 -29.87 -44.85 18.88
C SER A 20 -28.99 -45.79 18.05
N LEU A 21 -27.66 -45.62 18.06
CA LEU A 21 -26.73 -46.44 17.28
C LEU A 21 -25.98 -47.44 18.17
N SER A 22 -25.92 -48.69 17.74
CA SER A 22 -25.04 -49.71 18.30
C SER A 22 -24.21 -50.33 17.17
N ILE A 23 -22.91 -50.52 17.38
CA ILE A 23 -22.00 -51.11 16.40
C ILE A 23 -21.53 -52.46 16.93
N LEU A 24 -21.75 -53.53 16.18
CA LEU A 24 -21.24 -54.85 16.50
C LEU A 24 -20.17 -55.25 15.49
N THR A 25 -18.99 -55.63 15.99
CA THR A 25 -17.93 -56.22 15.16
C THR A 25 -17.80 -57.70 15.52
N LYS A 26 -18.20 -58.59 14.62
CA LYS A 26 -18.15 -60.05 14.82
C LYS A 26 -17.73 -60.73 13.52
N GLU A 27 -16.83 -61.71 13.59
CA GLU A 27 -16.45 -62.56 12.44
C GLU A 27 -16.05 -61.74 11.19
N ASP A 28 -15.22 -60.69 11.37
CA ASP A 28 -14.74 -59.80 10.30
C ASP A 28 -15.84 -58.99 9.58
N GLN A 29 -17.03 -58.88 10.18
CA GLN A 29 -18.14 -58.05 9.73
C GLN A 29 -18.48 -56.99 10.78
N VAL A 30 -18.70 -55.76 10.31
CA VAL A 30 -19.17 -54.63 11.11
C VAL A 30 -20.63 -54.37 10.76
N THR A 31 -21.51 -54.44 11.75
CA THR A 31 -22.95 -54.20 11.58
C THR A 31 -23.39 -53.01 12.43
N TYR A 32 -24.13 -52.10 11.81
CA TYR A 32 -24.72 -50.92 12.45
C TYR A 32 -26.20 -51.18 12.74
N PHE A 33 -26.59 -51.08 14.00
CA PHE A 33 -27.97 -51.21 14.44
C PHE A 33 -28.54 -49.85 14.81
N VAL A 34 -29.74 -49.53 14.31
CA VAL A 34 -30.49 -48.34 14.71
C VAL A 34 -31.72 -48.79 15.47
N GLY A 35 -31.73 -48.60 16.79
CA GLY A 35 -32.71 -49.30 17.60
C GLY A 35 -32.49 -50.82 17.52
N GLY A 36 -33.54 -51.60 17.26
CA GLY A 36 -33.45 -53.07 17.11
C GLY A 36 -33.14 -53.55 15.68
N ASP A 37 -33.13 -52.66 14.69
CA ASP A 37 -33.05 -53.04 13.28
C ASP A 37 -31.62 -52.97 12.74
N ASN A 38 -31.26 -53.92 11.88
CA ASN A 38 -30.01 -53.86 11.13
C ASN A 38 -30.12 -52.77 10.05
N TYR A 39 -29.29 -51.73 10.15
CA TYR A 39 -29.25 -50.63 9.20
C TYR A 39 -28.32 -50.92 8.02
N PHE A 40 -27.11 -51.42 8.30
CA PHE A 40 -26.09 -51.68 7.29
C PHE A 40 -25.01 -52.62 7.84
N SER A 41 -24.48 -53.51 7.01
CA SER A 41 -23.37 -54.41 7.33
C SER A 41 -22.30 -54.34 6.25
N HIS A 42 -21.02 -54.37 6.64
CA HIS A 42 -19.90 -54.46 5.70
C HIS A 42 -18.70 -55.21 6.30
N PRO A 43 -17.78 -55.72 5.46
CA PRO A 43 -16.52 -56.32 5.93
C PRO A 43 -15.67 -55.31 6.71
N ALA A 44 -14.99 -55.73 7.78
CA ALA A 44 -14.24 -54.82 8.65
C ALA A 44 -13.11 -54.05 7.92
N GLY A 45 -12.54 -54.64 6.85
CA GLY A 45 -11.54 -54.01 6.00
C GLY A 45 -12.08 -52.97 4.99
N ASP A 46 -13.39 -52.87 4.80
CA ASP A 46 -13.99 -51.93 3.84
C ASP A 46 -14.21 -50.54 4.46
N GLU A 47 -13.18 -49.71 4.37
CA GLU A 47 -13.27 -48.32 4.82
C GLU A 47 -14.29 -47.48 4.01
N GLN A 48 -14.53 -47.79 2.73
CA GLN A 48 -15.43 -47.00 1.89
C GLN A 48 -16.87 -47.20 2.37
N SER A 49 -17.25 -48.45 2.62
CA SER A 49 -18.55 -48.80 3.18
C SER A 49 -18.72 -48.30 4.62
N ARG A 50 -17.66 -48.29 5.44
CA ARG A 50 -17.67 -47.64 6.76
C ARG A 50 -18.00 -46.14 6.65
N ARG A 51 -17.34 -45.43 5.74
CA ARG A 51 -17.57 -43.98 5.52
C ARG A 51 -19.00 -43.71 5.05
N PHE A 52 -19.49 -44.51 4.12
CA PHE A 52 -20.86 -44.43 3.63
C PHE A 52 -21.89 -44.65 4.74
N ALA A 53 -21.75 -45.73 5.52
CA ALA A 53 -22.67 -46.09 6.60
C ALA A 53 -22.78 -44.97 7.64
N LEU A 54 -21.64 -44.49 8.17
CA LEU A 54 -21.62 -43.41 9.17
C LEU A 54 -22.20 -42.10 8.63
N THR A 55 -21.89 -41.77 7.37
CA THR A 55 -22.40 -40.54 6.75
C THR A 55 -23.91 -40.63 6.49
N SER A 56 -24.41 -41.80 6.07
CA SER A 56 -25.84 -42.04 5.85
C SER A 56 -26.61 -41.96 7.16
N LEU A 57 -26.07 -42.51 8.25
CA LEU A 57 -26.65 -42.40 9.60
C LEU A 57 -26.74 -40.94 10.09
N MET A 58 -25.71 -40.13 9.79
CA MET A 58 -25.71 -38.69 10.09
C MET A 58 -26.70 -37.91 9.22
N ALA A 59 -26.75 -38.20 7.92
CA ALA A 59 -27.64 -37.52 6.97
C ALA A 59 -29.12 -37.76 7.29
N ASN A 60 -29.46 -38.97 7.74
CA ASN A 60 -30.80 -39.36 8.16
C ASN A 60 -31.14 -38.96 9.62
N GLY A 61 -30.23 -38.32 10.33
CA GLY A 61 -30.47 -37.79 11.67
C GLY A 61 -30.53 -38.84 12.79
N HIS A 62 -29.97 -40.03 12.57
CA HIS A 62 -29.86 -41.06 13.61
C HIS A 62 -28.75 -40.74 14.62
N VAL A 63 -27.65 -40.14 14.14
CA VAL A 63 -26.46 -39.83 14.96
C VAL A 63 -25.98 -38.41 14.69
N ARG A 64 -25.51 -37.71 15.74
CA ARG A 64 -24.90 -36.39 15.60
C ARG A 64 -23.39 -36.52 15.47
N ALA A 65 -22.74 -35.57 14.80
CA ALA A 65 -21.28 -35.57 14.62
C ALA A 65 -20.51 -35.65 15.95
N ARG A 66 -21.03 -34.99 17.01
CA ARG A 66 -20.46 -35.02 18.36
C ARG A 66 -20.41 -36.43 18.97
N ASP A 67 -21.35 -37.30 18.58
CA ASP A 67 -21.47 -38.63 19.15
C ASP A 67 -20.43 -39.57 18.51
N LEU A 68 -20.02 -39.31 17.26
CA LEU A 68 -18.98 -40.05 16.53
C LEU A 68 -17.55 -39.53 16.79
N GLU A 69 -17.43 -38.34 17.37
CA GLU A 69 -16.15 -37.74 17.78
C GLU A 69 -15.62 -38.38 19.06
N GLY A 70 -16.50 -38.93 19.90
CA GLY A 70 -16.14 -39.63 21.12
C GLY A 70 -15.57 -41.04 20.91
N SER A 71 -15.13 -41.64 22.02
CA SER A 71 -14.84 -43.07 22.08
C SER A 71 -16.11 -43.86 21.70
N PRO A 72 -16.04 -44.91 20.86
CA PRO A 72 -14.83 -45.64 20.44
C PRO A 72 -14.25 -45.24 19.07
N LEU A 73 -14.92 -44.39 18.28
CA LEU A 73 -14.55 -44.15 16.88
C LEU A 73 -13.53 -43.01 16.69
N LEU A 74 -13.52 -42.01 17.58
CA LEU A 74 -12.57 -40.89 17.61
C LEU A 74 -12.37 -40.20 16.25
N ILE A 75 -13.45 -40.01 15.48
CA ILE A 75 -13.37 -39.41 14.14
C ILE A 75 -13.42 -37.88 14.27
N PRO A 76 -12.42 -37.14 13.76
CA PRO A 76 -12.44 -35.69 13.85
C PRO A 76 -13.68 -35.07 13.20
N HIS A 77 -14.27 -34.08 13.88
CA HIS A 77 -15.48 -33.40 13.41
C HIS A 77 -15.36 -32.90 11.94
N ARG A 78 -14.20 -32.34 11.58
CA ARG A 78 -13.92 -31.87 10.21
C ARG A 78 -14.03 -32.97 9.16
N THR A 79 -13.58 -34.19 9.48
CA THR A 79 -13.65 -35.34 8.58
C THR A 79 -15.10 -35.75 8.33
N LEU A 80 -15.91 -35.81 9.39
CA LEU A 80 -17.34 -36.12 9.30
C LEU A 80 -18.11 -35.07 8.47
N MET A 81 -17.80 -33.79 8.65
CA MET A 81 -18.41 -32.70 7.86
C MET A 81 -18.00 -32.77 6.38
N ASN A 82 -16.74 -33.13 6.09
CA ASN A 82 -16.29 -33.34 4.72
C ASN A 82 -17.03 -34.51 4.05
N TRP A 83 -17.19 -35.64 4.74
CA TRP A 83 -17.95 -36.78 4.21
C TRP A 83 -19.43 -36.43 4.02
N THR A 84 -20.04 -35.73 4.98
CA THR A 84 -21.44 -35.27 4.86
C THR A 84 -21.62 -34.32 3.67
N LYS A 85 -20.66 -33.42 3.44
CA LYS A 85 -20.66 -32.54 2.27
C LYS A 85 -20.54 -33.33 0.97
N GLN A 86 -19.60 -34.28 0.91
CA GLN A 86 -19.41 -35.17 -0.23
C GLN A 86 -20.69 -35.96 -0.54
N TYR A 87 -21.33 -36.58 0.46
CA TYR A 87 -22.58 -37.32 0.30
C TYR A 87 -23.72 -36.44 -0.23
N ARG A 88 -23.86 -35.21 0.26
CA ARG A 88 -24.91 -34.28 -0.18
C ARG A 88 -24.69 -33.74 -1.59
N GLN A 89 -23.44 -33.55 -2.01
CA GLN A 89 -23.11 -32.96 -3.30
C GLN A 89 -23.01 -34.01 -4.42
N ASP A 90 -22.32 -35.12 -4.14
CA ASP A 90 -21.93 -36.12 -5.14
C ASP A 90 -22.71 -37.44 -5.02
N GLY A 91 -23.49 -37.61 -3.94
CA GLY A 91 -24.31 -38.79 -3.67
C GLY A 91 -23.54 -40.03 -3.15
N PRO A 92 -24.22 -41.15 -2.88
CA PRO A 92 -23.63 -42.40 -2.37
C PRO A 92 -22.47 -42.95 -3.19
N CYS A 93 -22.57 -42.85 -4.53
CA CYS A 93 -21.57 -43.39 -5.44
C CYS A 93 -20.18 -42.76 -5.27
N SER A 94 -20.09 -41.57 -4.67
CA SER A 94 -18.83 -40.85 -4.49
C SER A 94 -17.83 -41.58 -3.60
N PHE A 95 -18.30 -42.37 -2.64
CA PHE A 95 -17.43 -43.10 -1.69
C PHE A 95 -16.70 -44.27 -2.34
N TYR A 96 -17.23 -44.77 -3.46
CA TYR A 96 -16.74 -45.95 -4.18
C TYR A 96 -16.01 -45.58 -5.48
N ARG A 97 -15.81 -44.28 -5.77
CA ARG A 97 -15.07 -43.85 -6.96
C ARG A 97 -13.58 -44.17 -6.78
N THR A 98 -13.05 -44.97 -7.69
CA THR A 98 -11.60 -45.18 -7.82
C THR A 98 -10.94 -43.84 -8.14
N ILE A 99 -9.94 -43.44 -7.35
CA ILE A 99 -9.24 -42.17 -7.52
C ILE A 99 -8.59 -42.17 -8.92
N GLY A 100 -9.01 -41.24 -9.78
CA GLY A 100 -8.38 -41.04 -11.08
C GLY A 100 -6.91 -40.65 -10.95
N ARG A 101 -6.09 -40.98 -11.96
CA ARG A 101 -4.66 -40.63 -11.99
C ARG A 101 -4.47 -39.13 -11.69
N ALA A 102 -3.45 -38.83 -10.91
CA ALA A 102 -3.11 -37.46 -10.50
C ALA A 102 -3.03 -36.53 -11.73
N ALA A 103 -3.59 -35.32 -11.58
CA ALA A 103 -3.55 -34.30 -12.62
C ALA A 103 -2.09 -34.05 -13.09
N PRO A 104 -1.87 -33.74 -14.37
CA PRO A 104 -0.54 -33.45 -14.89
C PRO A 104 0.11 -32.30 -14.12
N ARG A 105 1.44 -32.38 -13.91
CA ARG A 105 2.19 -31.35 -13.19
C ARG A 105 2.11 -30.02 -13.93
N VAL A 106 1.62 -29.00 -13.25
CA VAL A 106 1.50 -27.61 -13.76
C VAL A 106 2.85 -27.01 -14.16
N ILE A 107 3.95 -27.48 -13.54
CA ILE A 107 5.32 -27.09 -13.89
C ILE A 107 5.92 -28.21 -14.76
N THR A 108 5.83 -28.02 -16.08
CA THR A 108 6.56 -28.81 -17.07
C THR A 108 7.95 -28.22 -17.31
N PRO A 109 8.93 -29.00 -17.84
CA PRO A 109 10.25 -28.49 -18.19
C PRO A 109 10.22 -27.27 -19.11
N ASP A 110 9.28 -27.24 -20.07
CA ASP A 110 9.10 -26.10 -20.98
C ASP A 110 8.68 -24.83 -20.24
N LYS A 111 7.78 -24.97 -19.26
CA LYS A 111 7.32 -23.86 -18.42
C LYS A 111 8.42 -23.36 -17.49
N ILE A 112 9.33 -24.24 -17.05
CA ILE A 112 10.52 -23.84 -16.28
C ILE A 112 11.44 -22.98 -17.16
N ALA A 113 11.72 -23.42 -18.39
CA ALA A 113 12.58 -22.68 -19.32
C ALA A 113 11.97 -21.31 -19.70
N GLU A 114 10.66 -21.27 -19.95
CA GLU A 114 9.93 -20.03 -20.23
C GLU A 114 10.02 -19.05 -19.05
N CYS A 115 9.77 -19.51 -17.82
CA CYS A 115 9.88 -18.68 -16.63
C CYS A 115 11.32 -18.20 -16.38
N ALA A 116 12.33 -19.05 -16.60
CA ALA A 116 13.74 -18.69 -16.44
C ALA A 116 14.15 -17.57 -17.41
N ARG A 117 13.71 -17.64 -18.67
CA ARG A 117 13.97 -16.61 -19.67
C ARG A 117 13.35 -15.27 -19.31
N ILE A 118 12.08 -15.25 -18.90
CA ILE A 118 11.38 -14.00 -18.52
C ILE A 118 11.95 -13.43 -17.22
N LEU A 119 12.40 -14.27 -16.28
CA LEU A 119 13.08 -13.81 -15.06
C LEU A 119 14.44 -13.18 -15.37
N ALA A 120 15.14 -13.63 -16.42
CA ALA A 120 16.40 -13.03 -16.85
C ALA A 120 16.23 -11.59 -17.40
N GLU A 121 15.01 -11.18 -17.74
CA GLU A 121 14.66 -9.80 -18.14
C GLU A 121 14.42 -8.87 -16.93
N GLY A 122 14.59 -9.34 -15.69
CA GLY A 122 14.44 -8.52 -14.48
C GLY A 122 12.99 -8.19 -14.10
N ILE A 123 12.02 -8.89 -14.67
CA ILE A 123 10.59 -8.64 -14.46
C ILE A 123 10.10 -9.24 -13.14
N HIS A 124 9.18 -8.56 -12.46
CA HIS A 124 8.66 -8.98 -11.15
C HIS A 124 7.94 -10.36 -11.25
N PRO A 125 8.14 -11.29 -10.28
CA PRO A 125 7.60 -12.66 -10.36
C PRO A 125 6.09 -12.76 -10.60
N SER A 126 5.29 -11.82 -10.12
CA SER A 126 3.84 -11.81 -10.38
C SER A 126 3.50 -11.61 -11.86
N GLU A 127 4.28 -10.77 -12.55
CA GLU A 127 4.11 -10.50 -13.98
C GLU A 127 4.68 -11.66 -14.81
N VAL A 128 5.76 -12.31 -14.34
CA VAL A 128 6.26 -13.56 -14.93
C VAL A 128 5.19 -14.66 -14.88
N ALA A 129 4.52 -14.82 -13.74
CA ALA A 129 3.45 -15.81 -13.58
C ALA A 129 2.29 -15.58 -14.57
N ARG A 130 1.91 -14.31 -14.77
CA ARG A 130 0.89 -13.91 -15.74
C ARG A 130 1.29 -14.23 -17.17
N ARG A 131 2.52 -13.91 -17.56
CA ARG A 131 3.04 -14.18 -18.92
C ARG A 131 3.20 -15.67 -19.20
N ALA A 132 3.65 -16.45 -18.21
CA ALA A 132 3.79 -17.90 -18.33
C ALA A 132 2.46 -18.67 -18.22
N GLY A 133 1.36 -18.01 -17.84
CA GLY A 133 0.05 -18.64 -17.64
C GLY A 133 0.00 -19.58 -16.42
N ILE A 134 0.79 -19.29 -15.38
CA ILE A 134 0.89 -20.11 -14.16
C ILE A 134 0.38 -19.30 -12.97
N ASN A 135 -0.25 -19.96 -12.00
CA ASN A 135 -0.61 -19.32 -10.73
C ASN A 135 0.63 -18.77 -10.00
N GLU A 136 0.55 -17.55 -9.49
CA GLU A 136 1.65 -16.89 -8.79
C GLU A 136 2.19 -17.72 -7.61
N SER A 137 1.29 -18.37 -6.86
CA SER A 137 1.67 -19.23 -5.74
C SER A 137 2.47 -20.47 -6.19
N THR A 138 2.25 -20.96 -7.41
CA THR A 138 2.99 -22.07 -8.01
C THR A 138 4.40 -21.62 -8.41
N LEU A 139 4.52 -20.45 -9.04
CA LEU A 139 5.83 -19.87 -9.38
C LEU A 139 6.65 -19.55 -8.12
N ARG A 140 6.03 -18.95 -7.10
CA ARG A 140 6.68 -18.64 -5.82
C ARG A 140 7.19 -19.90 -5.11
N LYS A 141 6.42 -21.00 -5.13
CA LYS A 141 6.84 -22.30 -4.59
C LYS A 141 7.97 -22.92 -5.41
N ALA A 142 7.99 -22.73 -6.73
CA ALA A 142 9.07 -23.22 -7.59
C ALA A 142 10.39 -22.48 -7.33
N LEU A 143 10.33 -21.15 -7.18
CA LEU A 143 11.47 -20.30 -6.83
C LEU A 143 12.01 -20.67 -5.44
N LYS A 144 11.15 -20.86 -4.44
CA LYS A 144 11.57 -21.27 -3.09
C LYS A 144 12.27 -22.64 -3.08
N ARG A 145 11.98 -23.51 -4.05
CA ARG A 145 12.56 -24.85 -4.21
C ARG A 145 13.79 -24.87 -5.13
N ASN A 146 14.24 -23.72 -5.64
CA ASN A 146 15.31 -23.61 -6.63
C ASN A 146 15.09 -24.47 -7.89
N ALA A 147 13.83 -24.72 -8.27
CA ALA A 147 13.48 -25.53 -9.43
C ALA A 147 13.63 -24.77 -10.77
N ILE A 148 13.78 -23.44 -10.72
CA ILE A 148 13.98 -22.58 -11.88
C ILE A 148 15.43 -22.08 -11.84
N PRO A 149 16.27 -22.42 -12.83
CA PRO A 149 17.65 -21.94 -12.86
C PRO A 149 17.64 -20.42 -13.00
N GLN A 150 18.36 -19.73 -12.11
CA GLN A 150 18.60 -18.30 -12.27
C GLN A 150 19.64 -18.12 -13.38
N LEU A 151 19.16 -17.80 -14.57
CA LEU A 151 20.02 -17.37 -15.66
C LEU A 151 20.59 -15.99 -15.30
N PRO A 152 21.87 -15.73 -15.56
CA PRO A 152 22.43 -14.40 -15.39
C PRO A 152 21.63 -13.42 -16.25
N CYS A 153 21.13 -12.37 -15.60
CA CYS A 153 20.41 -11.28 -16.21
C CYS A 153 21.26 -10.68 -17.34
N VAL A 154 20.72 -10.62 -18.57
CA VAL A 154 21.42 -10.04 -19.74
C VAL A 154 21.23 -8.51 -19.79
N LEU A 155 20.69 -7.90 -18.74
CA LEU A 155 20.59 -6.45 -18.64
C LEU A 155 21.87 -5.88 -18.00
N ASN A 156 22.75 -5.40 -18.88
CA ASN A 156 23.78 -4.39 -18.68
C ASN A 156 24.69 -4.55 -17.45
N GLU A 157 25.94 -4.89 -17.73
CA GLU A 157 27.11 -4.51 -16.93
C GLU A 157 27.00 -3.02 -16.54
N GLY A 158 26.73 -2.74 -15.25
CA GLY A 158 26.67 -1.35 -14.76
C GLY A 158 25.80 -1.07 -13.52
N LEU A 159 25.02 -2.02 -13.01
CA LEU A 159 24.30 -1.84 -11.75
C LEU A 159 25.06 -2.51 -10.60
N THR A 160 26.12 -1.85 -10.14
CA THR A 160 26.53 -1.94 -8.73
C THR A 160 25.24 -1.78 -7.91
N LYS A 161 24.88 -2.74 -7.05
CA LYS A 161 23.77 -2.55 -6.10
C LYS A 161 23.95 -1.15 -5.51
N PRO A 162 22.97 -0.23 -5.63
CA PRO A 162 23.16 1.11 -5.13
C PRO A 162 23.54 0.98 -3.66
N VAL A 163 24.68 1.52 -3.28
CA VAL A 163 25.11 1.56 -1.88
C VAL A 163 24.08 2.44 -1.18
N VAL A 164 23.08 1.81 -0.56
CA VAL A 164 21.99 2.52 0.07
C VAL A 164 22.49 3.04 1.41
N VAL A 165 22.77 4.33 1.46
CA VAL A 165 23.28 5.00 2.66
C VAL A 165 22.15 5.18 3.66
N SER A 166 22.39 4.81 4.92
CA SER A 166 21.44 4.98 6.03
C SER A 166 21.35 6.44 6.49
N LYS A 167 20.28 6.80 7.22
CA LYS A 167 20.08 8.14 7.77
C LYS A 167 21.26 8.62 8.64
N SER A 168 21.82 7.73 9.46
CA SER A 168 22.95 8.04 10.35
C SER A 168 24.23 8.37 9.57
N GLU A 169 24.52 7.59 8.53
CA GLU A 169 25.67 7.84 7.65
C GLU A 169 25.52 9.16 6.90
N ARG A 170 24.32 9.47 6.37
CA ARG A 170 24.05 10.77 5.73
C ARG A 170 24.21 11.93 6.70
N SER A 171 23.73 11.78 7.94
CA SER A 171 23.88 12.81 8.97
C SER A 171 25.36 13.09 9.29
N ARG A 172 26.21 12.05 9.27
CA ARG A 172 27.66 12.20 9.44
C ARG A 172 28.29 12.95 8.25
N VAL A 173 27.96 12.57 7.02
CA VAL A 173 28.43 13.27 5.80
C VAL A 173 27.98 14.74 5.80
N ASP A 174 26.72 15.01 6.17
CA ASP A 174 26.18 16.36 6.24
C ASP A 174 26.90 17.20 7.31
N ALA A 175 27.33 16.58 8.43
CA ALA A 175 28.10 17.23 9.48
C ALA A 175 29.56 17.46 9.06
N GLU A 176 30.19 16.51 8.37
CA GLU A 176 31.54 16.68 7.79
C GLU A 176 31.58 17.84 6.79
N ALA A 177 30.55 17.98 5.95
CA ALA A 177 30.41 19.10 5.01
C ALA A 177 30.32 20.48 5.72
N ALA A 178 29.89 20.50 6.99
CA ALA A 178 29.84 21.72 7.78
C ALA A 178 31.22 22.31 8.08
N SER A 179 32.28 21.51 8.06
CA SER A 179 33.65 21.99 8.27
C SER A 179 34.18 22.88 7.13
N ALA A 180 33.64 22.71 5.92
CA ALA A 180 34.10 23.43 4.74
C ALA A 180 33.16 24.58 4.32
N MET A 181 31.89 24.28 4.03
CA MET A 181 30.95 25.24 3.42
C MET A 181 29.63 25.38 4.17
N GLY A 182 29.23 24.35 4.93
CA GLY A 182 27.99 24.35 5.73
C GLY A 182 27.33 22.98 5.78
N THR A 183 26.45 22.78 6.77
CA THR A 183 25.79 21.48 6.96
C THR A 183 25.01 21.07 5.72
N ALA A 184 25.26 19.86 5.23
CA ALA A 184 24.67 19.28 4.01
C ALA A 184 25.04 20.00 2.68
N CYS A 185 26.07 20.85 2.67
CA CYS A 185 26.59 21.46 1.44
C CYS A 185 27.60 20.53 0.74
N THR A 186 27.14 19.39 0.21
CA THR A 186 28.03 18.40 -0.42
C THR A 186 28.34 18.71 -1.89
N ARG A 187 27.48 19.46 -2.59
CA ARG A 187 27.66 19.83 -4.02
C ARG A 187 28.43 21.14 -4.19
N ALA A 188 29.67 21.15 -3.72
CA ALA A 188 30.52 22.34 -3.76
C ALA A 188 30.85 22.80 -5.18
N ASP A 189 31.05 21.86 -6.11
CA ASP A 189 31.29 22.10 -7.53
C ASP A 189 30.16 22.93 -8.19
N GLU A 190 28.91 22.50 -8.04
CA GLU A 190 27.76 23.20 -8.61
C GLU A 190 27.52 24.55 -7.93
N ARG A 191 27.81 24.67 -6.63
CA ARG A 191 27.73 25.94 -5.91
C ARG A 191 28.75 26.95 -6.42
N VAL A 192 29.99 26.52 -6.62
CA VAL A 192 31.05 27.36 -7.21
C VAL A 192 30.68 27.72 -8.65
N ALA A 193 30.25 26.77 -9.46
CA ALA A 193 29.81 27.04 -10.84
C ALA A 193 28.65 28.04 -10.90
N ALA A 194 27.67 27.91 -10.01
CA ALA A 194 26.55 28.85 -9.92
C ALA A 194 26.97 30.23 -9.40
N ALA A 195 27.90 30.30 -8.44
CA ALA A 195 28.45 31.56 -7.92
C ALA A 195 29.26 32.31 -8.98
N MET A 196 30.02 31.59 -9.81
CA MET A 196 30.80 32.14 -10.93
C MET A 196 29.93 32.42 -12.17
N GLY A 197 28.62 32.13 -12.12
CA GLY A 197 27.70 32.34 -13.25
C GLY A 197 27.88 31.37 -14.42
N LEU A 198 28.71 30.34 -14.25
CA LEU A 198 28.98 29.28 -15.24
C LEU A 198 27.79 28.32 -15.38
N ALA A 199 27.01 28.15 -14.31
CA ALA A 199 25.77 27.37 -14.30
C ALA A 199 24.54 28.28 -14.05
N GLY A 200 23.42 27.97 -14.73
CA GLY A 200 22.16 28.68 -14.52
C GLY A 200 21.54 28.39 -13.15
N SER A 201 21.48 27.10 -12.78
CA SER A 201 21.10 26.60 -11.47
C SER A 201 21.62 25.18 -11.24
N ALA A 202 21.54 24.70 -9.99
CA ALA A 202 21.79 23.29 -9.70
C ALA A 202 20.79 22.39 -10.43
N SER A 203 21.21 21.17 -10.79
CA SER A 203 20.31 20.18 -11.39
C SER A 203 19.64 19.36 -10.28
N ALA A 204 18.32 19.19 -10.34
CA ALA A 204 17.61 18.29 -9.44
C ALA A 204 17.98 16.84 -9.73
N ARG A 205 18.46 16.11 -8.72
CA ARG A 205 18.89 14.71 -8.81
C ARG A 205 18.23 13.92 -7.68
N PHE A 206 17.56 12.82 -8.02
CA PHE A 206 17.00 11.90 -7.05
C PHE A 206 17.86 10.64 -6.98
N GLU A 207 18.26 10.29 -5.77
CA GLU A 207 19.13 9.15 -5.50
C GLU A 207 18.40 8.13 -4.63
N VAL A 208 18.79 6.86 -4.75
CA VAL A 208 18.25 5.79 -3.90
C VAL A 208 18.71 6.02 -2.46
N GLY A 209 17.76 6.21 -1.55
CA GLY A 209 18.03 6.42 -0.12
C GLY A 209 17.10 5.61 0.77
N HIS A 210 17.62 5.15 1.91
CA HIS A 210 16.84 4.48 2.94
C HIS A 210 16.46 5.45 4.07
N ASP A 211 15.21 5.39 4.55
CA ASP A 211 14.74 6.21 5.68
C ASP A 211 15.02 7.72 5.50
N VAL A 212 14.66 8.26 4.32
CA VAL A 212 14.75 9.70 4.04
C VAL A 212 13.57 10.39 4.72
N GLN A 213 13.86 11.32 5.61
CA GLN A 213 12.83 12.01 6.39
C GLN A 213 11.89 12.79 5.46
N MET A 214 10.57 12.59 5.64
CA MET A 214 9.51 13.21 4.83
C MET A 214 9.54 12.88 3.33
N ALA A 215 10.18 11.78 2.92
CA ALA A 215 10.15 11.33 1.52
C ALA A 215 8.74 11.07 0.98
N GLY A 216 7.76 10.80 1.86
CA GLY A 216 6.35 10.69 1.49
C GLY A 216 5.78 11.93 0.79
N LEU A 217 6.40 13.10 0.92
CA LEU A 217 6.00 14.31 0.18
C LEU A 217 6.13 14.15 -1.35
N LEU A 218 7.03 13.27 -1.82
CA LEU A 218 7.20 12.98 -3.24
C LEU A 218 5.96 12.31 -3.84
N THR A 219 5.17 11.58 -3.06
CA THR A 219 3.95 10.92 -3.58
C THR A 219 2.87 11.93 -3.93
N ALA A 220 2.92 13.13 -3.34
CA ALA A 220 2.02 14.24 -3.63
C ALA A 220 2.51 15.14 -4.78
N LEU A 221 3.75 14.97 -5.24
CA LEU A 221 4.31 15.77 -6.34
C LEU A 221 3.46 15.68 -7.63
N PRO A 222 2.98 14.50 -8.08
CA PRO A 222 2.09 14.42 -9.23
C PRO A 222 0.81 15.24 -9.06
N ALA A 223 0.23 15.25 -7.85
CA ALA A 223 -0.96 16.05 -7.56
C ALA A 223 -0.67 17.55 -7.58
N LEU A 224 0.48 17.98 -7.05
CA LEU A 224 0.93 19.38 -7.15
C LEU A 224 1.13 19.81 -8.61
N CYS A 225 1.73 18.95 -9.43
CA CYS A 225 1.92 19.20 -10.85
C CYS A 225 0.59 19.25 -11.61
N ALA A 226 -0.34 18.34 -11.31
CA ALA A 226 -1.69 18.32 -11.89
C ALA A 226 -2.49 19.60 -11.55
N ASN A 227 -2.32 20.11 -10.33
CA ASN A 227 -2.88 21.40 -9.91
C ASN A 227 -2.16 22.62 -10.52
N GLY A 228 -1.12 22.41 -11.32
CA GLY A 228 -0.45 23.48 -12.06
C GLY A 228 0.68 24.19 -11.30
N LEU A 229 1.19 23.64 -10.18
CA LEU A 229 2.28 24.27 -9.40
C LEU A 229 3.51 24.64 -10.26
N LEU A 230 3.81 23.85 -11.28
CA LEU A 230 4.94 24.07 -12.18
C LEU A 230 4.52 24.65 -13.55
N SER A 231 3.24 24.93 -13.76
CA SER A 231 2.73 25.49 -15.01
C SER A 231 3.13 26.96 -15.16
N GLY A 232 3.66 27.35 -16.32
CA GLY A 232 3.95 28.76 -16.62
C GLY A 232 5.09 29.40 -15.81
N ILE A 233 5.91 28.61 -15.11
CA ILE A 233 6.99 29.12 -14.26
C ILE A 233 7.97 30.02 -15.03
N ASP A 234 8.40 29.62 -16.22
CA ASP A 234 9.38 30.39 -17.01
C ASP A 234 8.79 31.66 -17.62
N ARG A 235 7.47 31.73 -17.75
CA ARG A 235 6.75 32.88 -18.30
C ARG A 235 6.56 33.98 -17.26
N HIS A 236 6.17 33.59 -16.05
CA HIS A 236 5.72 34.55 -15.03
C HIS A 236 6.69 34.73 -13.87
N LEU A 237 7.53 33.75 -13.56
CA LEU A 237 8.42 33.79 -12.41
C LEU A 237 9.86 33.87 -12.88
N LYS A 238 10.59 34.86 -12.38
CA LYS A 238 11.99 35.09 -12.73
C LYS A 238 12.84 35.13 -11.48
N LEU A 239 14.00 34.50 -11.55
CA LEU A 239 14.99 34.51 -10.48
C LEU A 239 16.38 34.64 -11.13
N PRO A 240 17.30 35.43 -10.56
CA PRO A 240 18.67 35.49 -11.05
C PRO A 240 19.36 34.13 -10.94
N LYS A 241 20.34 33.90 -11.83
CA LYS A 241 21.18 32.69 -11.83
C LYS A 241 21.79 32.45 -10.45
N GLY A 242 21.82 31.19 -10.04
CA GLY A 242 22.32 30.79 -8.74
C GLY A 242 21.88 29.38 -8.40
N PHE A 243 22.38 28.84 -7.29
CA PHE A 243 22.20 27.43 -6.95
C PHE A 243 20.71 26.99 -6.92
N TYR A 244 19.84 27.80 -6.32
CA TYR A 244 18.40 27.54 -6.26
C TYR A 244 17.68 28.18 -7.45
N SER A 245 16.94 27.36 -8.22
CA SER A 245 16.06 27.79 -9.31
C SER A 245 14.66 28.14 -8.80
N VAL A 246 13.83 28.73 -9.66
CA VAL A 246 12.40 28.95 -9.40
C VAL A 246 11.70 27.64 -9.00
N LEU A 247 11.98 26.56 -9.73
CA LEU A 247 11.44 25.23 -9.46
C LEU A 247 11.78 24.77 -8.03
N HIS A 248 13.04 24.90 -7.60
CA HIS A 248 13.43 24.50 -6.25
C HIS A 248 12.70 25.28 -5.15
N ILE A 249 12.49 26.59 -5.36
CA ILE A 249 11.78 27.43 -4.39
C ILE A 249 10.29 27.05 -4.33
N LEU A 250 9.63 26.84 -5.47
CA LEU A 250 8.22 26.42 -5.51
C LEU A 250 8.02 25.03 -4.91
N LEU A 251 8.89 24.06 -5.22
CA LEU A 251 8.84 22.75 -4.59
C LEU A 251 9.04 22.83 -3.07
N THR A 252 9.98 23.66 -2.61
CA THR A 252 10.19 23.92 -1.17
C THR A 252 8.89 24.41 -0.53
N LEU A 253 8.22 25.41 -1.13
CA LEU A 253 6.97 25.97 -0.61
C LEU A 253 5.80 24.97 -0.66
N GLY A 254 5.65 24.22 -1.75
CA GLY A 254 4.61 23.20 -1.89
C GLY A 254 4.77 22.08 -0.87
N PHE A 255 5.99 21.58 -0.69
CA PHE A 255 6.32 20.57 0.31
C PHE A 255 6.19 21.08 1.74
N MET A 256 6.53 22.35 2.00
CA MET A 256 6.24 22.99 3.29
C MET A 256 4.74 23.03 3.59
N ALA A 257 3.90 23.37 2.62
CA ALA A 257 2.45 23.39 2.79
C ALA A 257 1.91 21.99 3.15
N LEU A 258 2.34 20.97 2.41
CA LEU A 258 1.96 19.57 2.66
C LEU A 258 2.46 19.04 4.00
N ALA A 259 3.68 19.41 4.41
CA ALA A 259 4.27 19.05 5.69
C ALA A 259 3.72 19.89 6.87
N ARG A 260 2.74 20.77 6.64
CA ARG A 260 2.17 21.71 7.62
C ARG A 260 3.19 22.67 8.24
N ILE A 261 4.26 22.98 7.51
CA ILE A 261 5.27 23.97 7.87
C ILE A 261 4.78 25.33 7.39
N ARG A 262 3.99 26.01 8.23
CA ARG A 262 3.25 27.23 7.84
C ARG A 262 4.12 28.46 7.55
N ARG A 263 5.36 28.49 8.02
CA ARG A 263 6.25 29.66 7.91
C ARG A 263 7.68 29.21 7.56
N PRO A 264 8.45 30.02 6.82
CA PRO A 264 9.87 29.75 6.54
C PRO A 264 10.70 29.39 7.78
N GLU A 265 10.40 30.01 8.93
CA GLU A 265 11.07 29.76 10.21
C GLU A 265 10.97 28.30 10.66
N GLY A 266 9.88 27.61 10.30
CA GLY A 266 9.70 26.21 10.64
C GLY A 266 10.76 25.28 10.02
N LEU A 267 11.40 25.70 8.92
CA LEU A 267 12.51 24.96 8.31
C LEU A 267 13.73 24.85 9.24
N ARG A 268 13.89 25.73 10.23
CA ARG A 268 15.02 25.67 11.18
C ARG A 268 15.05 24.38 12.00
N HIS A 269 13.89 23.76 12.20
CA HIS A 269 13.74 22.53 12.99
C HIS A 269 13.89 21.27 12.15
N ILE A 270 14.11 21.42 10.84
CA ILE A 270 14.19 20.31 9.90
C ILE A 270 15.63 20.16 9.43
N PRO A 271 16.19 18.93 9.44
CA PRO A 271 17.53 18.69 8.91
C PRO A 271 17.61 19.14 7.44
N PRO A 272 18.49 20.10 7.11
CA PRO A 272 18.46 20.75 5.81
C PRO A 272 18.87 19.81 4.66
N GLY A 273 19.72 18.83 4.96
CA GLY A 273 20.15 17.81 3.99
C GLY A 273 19.09 16.76 3.69
N GLU A 274 18.25 16.41 4.66
CA GLU A 274 17.15 15.46 4.45
C GLU A 274 16.04 16.09 3.62
N PHE A 275 15.62 17.32 3.94
CA PHE A 275 14.61 18.03 3.15
C PHE A 275 15.14 18.42 1.75
N GLY A 276 16.45 18.70 1.64
CA GLY A 276 17.12 18.91 0.35
C GLY A 276 16.95 17.71 -0.57
N LYS A 277 17.18 16.50 -0.07
CA LYS A 277 17.05 15.25 -0.85
C LYS A 277 15.64 15.02 -1.36
N VAL A 278 14.61 15.42 -0.59
CA VAL A 278 13.20 15.38 -1.03
C VAL A 278 12.95 16.33 -2.22
N ILE A 279 13.67 17.44 -2.33
CA ILE A 279 13.57 18.38 -3.47
C ILE A 279 14.44 17.94 -4.66
N GLY A 280 15.40 17.02 -4.44
CA GLY A 280 16.42 16.62 -5.42
C GLY A 280 17.70 17.45 -5.32
N LEU A 281 17.97 18.07 -4.18
CA LEU A 281 19.19 18.83 -3.89
C LEU A 281 19.98 18.19 -2.75
N ASP A 282 21.21 18.64 -2.55
CA ASP A 282 22.00 18.30 -1.36
C ASP A 282 21.40 18.95 -0.10
N ARG A 283 20.82 20.16 -0.23
CA ARG A 283 20.33 20.99 0.89
C ARG A 283 19.19 21.94 0.52
N VAL A 284 18.18 22.04 1.39
CA VAL A 284 17.10 23.05 1.33
C VAL A 284 17.63 24.47 1.59
N PRO A 285 17.08 25.54 0.97
CA PRO A 285 17.46 26.91 1.30
C PRO A 285 17.20 27.27 2.77
N GLU A 286 18.07 28.10 3.35
CA GLU A 286 17.85 28.65 4.69
C GLU A 286 16.70 29.64 4.72
N VAL A 287 16.18 29.91 5.91
CA VAL A 287 15.09 30.88 6.12
C VAL A 287 15.37 32.23 5.47
N ARG A 288 16.60 32.74 5.63
CA ARG A 288 17.02 34.01 5.02
C ARG A 288 17.01 33.92 3.50
N THR A 289 17.69 32.91 2.94
CA THR A 289 17.75 32.68 1.49
C THR A 289 16.36 32.51 0.89
N LEU A 290 15.50 31.70 1.51
CA LEU A 290 14.14 31.46 1.05
C LEU A 290 13.33 32.77 0.99
N ARG A 291 13.41 33.60 2.04
CA ARG A 291 12.75 34.92 2.07
C ARG A 291 13.28 35.85 0.99
N GLU A 292 14.59 35.97 0.86
CA GLU A 292 15.21 36.80 -0.17
C GLU A 292 14.80 36.35 -1.58
N LYS A 293 14.75 35.04 -1.83
CA LYS A 293 14.33 34.48 -3.13
C LYS A 293 12.84 34.69 -3.41
N ILE A 294 11.96 34.51 -2.41
CA ILE A 294 10.53 34.82 -2.54
C ILE A 294 10.33 36.30 -2.87
N THR A 295 10.98 37.21 -2.12
CA THR A 295 10.89 38.65 -2.37
C THR A 295 11.42 39.01 -3.76
N THR A 296 12.52 38.38 -4.19
CA THR A 296 13.08 38.61 -5.52
C THR A 296 12.10 38.14 -6.59
N MET A 297 11.56 36.92 -6.50
CA MET A 297 10.57 36.40 -7.44
C MET A 297 9.32 37.29 -7.53
N ALA A 298 8.85 37.80 -6.39
CA ALA A 298 7.72 38.72 -6.35
C ALA A 298 8.04 40.08 -7.00
N ARG A 299 9.29 40.55 -6.94
CA ARG A 299 9.73 41.82 -7.53
C ARG A 299 10.04 41.72 -9.02
N THR A 300 10.64 40.62 -9.47
CA THR A 300 11.13 40.46 -10.85
C THR A 300 10.17 39.69 -11.75
N GLY A 301 9.28 38.89 -11.17
CA GLY A 301 8.21 38.19 -11.87
C GLY A 301 6.87 38.93 -11.83
N ASN A 302 5.83 38.24 -12.28
CA ASN A 302 4.44 38.66 -12.19
C ASN A 302 3.59 37.53 -11.57
N PRO A 303 3.63 37.36 -10.24
CA PRO A 303 2.85 36.33 -9.55
C PRO A 303 1.34 36.49 -9.77
N GLN A 304 0.84 37.71 -9.97
CA GLN A 304 -0.58 37.98 -10.22
C GLN A 304 -1.02 37.40 -11.57
N ALA A 305 -0.21 37.56 -12.62
CA ALA A 305 -0.48 36.95 -13.93
C ALA A 305 -0.40 35.42 -13.86
N TRP A 306 0.55 34.88 -13.10
CA TRP A 306 0.65 33.44 -12.86
C TRP A 306 -0.60 32.89 -12.18
N MET A 307 -1.04 33.54 -11.10
CA MET A 307 -2.26 33.18 -10.39
C MET A 307 -3.48 33.25 -11.30
N LYS A 308 -3.62 34.32 -12.10
CA LYS A 308 -4.71 34.46 -13.07
C LYS A 308 -4.75 33.33 -14.10
N GLU A 309 -3.59 32.91 -14.61
CA GLU A 309 -3.51 31.79 -15.55
C GLU A 309 -3.89 30.46 -14.90
N LEU A 310 -3.44 30.21 -13.66
CA LEU A 310 -3.81 29.02 -12.91
C LEU A 310 -5.31 28.96 -12.62
N SER A 311 -5.88 30.05 -12.08
CA SER A 311 -7.31 30.12 -11.78
C SER A 311 -8.14 29.93 -13.04
N LYS A 312 -7.71 30.49 -14.19
CA LYS A 312 -8.37 30.27 -15.48
C LYS A 312 -8.37 28.79 -15.85
N SER A 313 -7.22 28.13 -15.77
CA SER A 313 -7.10 26.69 -16.05
C SER A 313 -7.99 25.85 -15.13
N TRP A 314 -8.04 26.17 -13.84
CA TRP A 314 -8.93 25.47 -12.90
C TRP A 314 -10.41 25.64 -13.25
N MET A 315 -10.85 26.86 -13.59
CA MET A 315 -12.23 27.11 -14.01
C MET A 315 -12.60 26.43 -15.33
N GLU A 316 -11.65 26.32 -16.26
CA GLU A 316 -11.87 25.63 -17.55
C GLU A 316 -11.93 24.10 -17.40
N ASN A 317 -11.18 23.54 -16.43
CA ASN A 317 -11.18 22.10 -16.17
C ASN A 317 -12.44 21.60 -15.45
N ASP A 318 -13.10 22.46 -14.67
CA ASP A 318 -14.33 22.13 -13.94
C ASP A 318 -15.32 23.31 -13.92
N PRO A 319 -16.05 23.55 -15.04
CA PRO A 319 -16.95 24.70 -15.17
C PRO A 319 -18.15 24.66 -14.22
N ASP A 320 -18.60 23.47 -13.83
CA ASP A 320 -19.77 23.30 -12.96
C ASP A 320 -19.47 23.78 -11.53
N GLU A 321 -18.25 23.56 -11.03
CA GLU A 321 -17.78 24.07 -9.73
C GLU A 321 -17.53 25.60 -9.75
N ALA A 322 -17.34 26.21 -10.92
CA ALA A 322 -17.16 27.65 -11.07
C ALA A 322 -18.48 28.45 -10.98
N GLY A 323 -19.63 27.79 -10.89
CA GLY A 323 -20.95 28.44 -10.88
C GLY A 323 -21.26 29.23 -9.60
N TYR A 324 -20.80 28.77 -8.43
CA TYR A 324 -21.01 29.44 -7.14
C TYR A 324 -19.70 29.51 -6.35
N LEU A 325 -19.25 30.73 -6.06
CA LEU A 325 -18.02 30.97 -5.31
C LEU A 325 -18.30 31.59 -3.94
N TYR A 326 -17.67 31.03 -2.92
CA TYR A 326 -17.73 31.49 -1.53
C TYR A 326 -16.52 32.36 -1.22
N VAL A 327 -16.76 33.55 -0.68
CA VAL A 327 -15.70 34.50 -0.31
C VAL A 327 -15.61 34.58 1.21
N ASP A 328 -14.47 34.17 1.77
CA ASP A 328 -14.15 34.32 3.19
C ASP A 328 -13.05 35.36 3.39
N GLY A 329 -13.25 36.29 4.33
CA GLY A 329 -12.32 37.37 4.62
C GLY A 329 -11.66 37.18 5.97
N HIS A 330 -10.33 37.05 6.01
CA HIS A 330 -9.57 36.97 7.24
C HIS A 330 -8.80 38.27 7.51
N VAL A 331 -8.97 38.84 8.71
CA VAL A 331 -8.22 40.02 9.14
C VAL A 331 -6.91 39.59 9.80
N ARG A 332 -5.78 39.96 9.20
CA ARG A 332 -4.45 39.76 9.77
C ARG A 332 -4.00 41.02 10.49
N VAL A 333 -3.96 40.92 11.82
CA VAL A 333 -3.54 42.03 12.68
C VAL A 333 -2.06 42.30 12.50
N TYR A 334 -1.71 43.57 12.38
CA TYR A 334 -0.35 44.06 12.35
C TYR A 334 -0.01 44.72 13.68
N HIS A 335 0.95 44.11 14.38
CA HIS A 335 1.44 44.58 15.68
C HIS A 335 2.74 45.38 15.59
N GLY A 336 3.25 45.64 14.38
CA GLY A 336 4.48 46.42 14.21
C GLY A 336 4.20 47.91 14.12
N ASP A 337 5.28 48.70 14.16
CA ASP A 337 5.20 50.17 14.11
C ASP A 337 5.66 50.75 12.76
N LEU A 338 6.19 49.92 11.86
CA LEU A 338 6.78 50.37 10.58
C LEU A 338 5.74 50.80 9.55
N ALA A 339 4.56 50.16 9.54
CA ALA A 339 3.51 50.42 8.55
C ALA A 339 2.25 50.97 9.22
N ASN A 340 1.74 52.10 8.70
CA ASN A 340 0.48 52.66 9.16
C ASN A 340 -0.70 52.05 8.39
N LEU A 341 -1.19 50.90 8.85
CA LEU A 341 -2.30 50.18 8.23
C LEU A 341 -3.67 50.67 8.73
N PRO A 342 -4.72 50.61 7.88
CA PRO A 342 -6.08 50.96 8.30
C PRO A 342 -6.57 50.04 9.42
N ARG A 343 -7.46 50.57 10.27
CA ARG A 343 -8.11 49.76 11.30
C ARG A 343 -9.21 48.91 10.65
N ARG A 344 -9.20 47.61 10.94
CA ARG A 344 -10.18 46.62 10.53
C ARG A 344 -10.78 45.97 11.77
N PHE A 345 -12.06 45.62 11.70
CA PHE A 345 -12.72 44.94 12.81
C PHE A 345 -12.29 43.47 12.86
N VAL A 346 -11.67 43.05 13.97
CA VAL A 346 -11.20 41.69 14.20
C VAL A 346 -12.27 40.93 14.96
N SER A 347 -13.05 40.09 14.27
CA SER A 347 -14.21 39.39 14.86
C SER A 347 -13.86 38.55 16.09
N ARG A 348 -12.66 37.96 16.15
CA ARG A 348 -12.18 37.15 17.29
C ARG A 348 -11.97 37.97 18.56
N GLU A 349 -11.45 39.18 18.41
CA GLU A 349 -11.12 40.08 19.53
C GLU A 349 -12.21 41.11 19.78
N LYS A 350 -13.17 41.25 18.85
CA LYS A 350 -14.23 42.27 18.84
C LYS A 350 -13.67 43.70 18.91
N LEU A 351 -12.50 43.92 18.32
CA LEU A 351 -11.78 45.20 18.35
C LEU A 351 -11.41 45.67 16.94
N CYS A 352 -11.35 46.99 16.74
CA CYS A 352 -10.83 47.60 15.53
C CYS A 352 -9.31 47.79 15.64
N LEU A 353 -8.55 46.85 15.06
CA LEU A 353 -7.09 46.84 15.10
C LEU A 353 -6.49 47.13 13.73
N ARG A 354 -5.25 47.63 13.70
CA ARG A 354 -4.51 47.83 12.44
C ARG A 354 -4.23 46.48 11.80
N GLY A 355 -4.55 46.33 10.52
CA GLY A 355 -4.35 45.07 9.83
C GLY A 355 -4.72 45.09 8.36
N THR A 356 -4.41 43.99 7.68
CA THR A 356 -4.84 43.72 6.30
C THR A 356 -5.98 42.71 6.29
N SER A 357 -6.81 42.75 5.25
CA SER A 357 -7.86 41.75 5.01
C SER A 357 -7.42 40.90 3.84
N ASP A 358 -7.24 39.61 4.08
CA ASP A 358 -6.94 38.61 3.06
C ASP A 358 -8.27 37.94 2.67
N TYR A 359 -8.55 37.75 1.38
CA TYR A 359 -9.81 37.18 0.90
C TYR A 359 -9.58 35.85 0.20
N TRP A 360 -10.19 34.80 0.71
CA TRP A 360 -10.13 33.47 0.13
C TRP A 360 -11.41 33.22 -0.64
N VAL A 361 -11.29 32.86 -1.91
CA VAL A 361 -12.44 32.49 -2.75
C VAL A 361 -12.39 31.00 -2.98
N ASN A 362 -13.44 30.28 -2.61
CA ASN A 362 -13.54 28.84 -2.70
C ASN A 362 -14.77 28.40 -3.51
N ASP A 363 -14.75 27.20 -4.08
CA ASP A 363 -15.96 26.56 -4.64
C ASP A 363 -16.90 26.03 -3.53
N ALA A 364 -17.99 25.38 -3.96
CA ALA A 364 -18.95 24.71 -3.09
C ALA A 364 -18.34 23.54 -2.29
N LEU A 365 -17.26 22.93 -2.78
CA LEU A 365 -16.53 21.86 -2.12
C LEU A 365 -15.41 22.38 -1.18
N GLY A 366 -15.22 23.70 -1.10
CA GLY A 366 -14.19 24.34 -0.27
C GLY A 366 -12.78 24.30 -0.86
N ARG A 367 -12.62 24.08 -2.17
CA ARG A 367 -11.32 24.17 -2.86
C ARG A 367 -11.01 25.65 -3.17
N PRO A 368 -9.79 26.12 -2.86
CA PRO A 368 -9.43 27.52 -3.07
C PRO A 368 -9.15 27.84 -4.54
N PHE A 369 -9.81 28.87 -5.08
CA PHE A 369 -9.63 29.41 -6.42
C PHE A 369 -8.80 30.71 -6.44
N PHE A 370 -8.99 31.57 -5.44
CA PHE A 370 -8.28 32.85 -5.29
C PHE A 370 -7.90 33.12 -3.83
N VAL A 371 -6.82 33.90 -3.63
CA VAL A 371 -6.29 34.36 -2.33
C VAL A 371 -5.93 35.83 -2.41
#